data_AF-A0A6M6E1A0-F1
#
_entry.id   AF-A0A6M6E1A0-F1
#
_cell.length_a   1.000
_cell.length_b   1.000
_cell.length_c   1.000
_cell.angle_alpha   90.00
_cell.angle_beta   90.00
_cell.angle_gamma   90.00
#
_symmetry.space_group_name_H-M   'P 1'
#
loop_
_entity.id
_entity.type
_entity.pdbx_description
1 polymer ?
#
loop_
_entity_poly.entity_id
_entity_poly.type
_entity_poly.pdbx_seq_one_letter_code
_entity_poly.pdbx_strand_id
1 'polypeptide(L)'
;MKLPNKIGFSGKMTAGKTTISNLLANKYGYVVLPIGGRIKKVCNLLIEDRYELKRYLQNILPEETMDKSSVPVDVTLIALEELYEKQFVKSVSAYGLNNVFVKGIDGIYQKNEYYRDLTQKVGGSVRAIFGEQVWVQILLNEADLLINQGKKVICDDLRLQVEYDLFNKQDYTLIRLDVDPEVQRKRILELYKTYNNEALTHPTETALDNAYFKYRFDTSVDSISTTFDKIDNLIKGELI
;
A
#
# COMPACT_ATOMS: atom_id res chain seq x y z
N MET A 1 27.98 -5.39 7.56
CA MET A 1 26.64 -5.93 7.89
C MET A 1 25.72 -5.76 6.68
N LYS A 2 24.85 -6.74 6.39
CA LYS A 2 23.91 -6.68 5.25
C LYS A 2 22.52 -6.30 5.76
N LEU A 3 22.01 -5.15 5.34
CA LEU A 3 20.65 -4.70 5.66
C LEU A 3 19.61 -5.67 5.08
N PRO A 4 18.43 -5.83 5.71
CA PRO A 4 17.35 -6.65 5.18
C PRO A 4 16.82 -6.06 3.86
N ASN A 5 16.58 -6.92 2.86
CA ASN A 5 16.05 -6.47 1.58
C ASN A 5 14.53 -6.20 1.63
N LYS A 6 13.83 -6.81 2.59
CA LYS A 6 12.37 -6.84 2.70
C LYS A 6 11.96 -6.42 4.12
N ILE A 7 11.28 -5.28 4.27
CA ILE A 7 10.73 -4.80 5.55
C ILE A 7 9.23 -4.58 5.41
N GLY A 8 8.46 -5.00 6.41
CA GLY A 8 7.02 -4.75 6.50
C GLY A 8 6.69 -4.03 7.81
N PHE A 9 5.99 -2.91 7.73
CA PHE A 9 5.45 -2.22 8.90
C PHE A 9 3.96 -2.45 9.06
N SER A 10 3.57 -2.67 10.30
CA SER A 10 2.18 -2.58 10.76
C SER A 10 2.08 -1.62 11.94
N GLY A 11 0.87 -1.21 12.29
CA GLY A 11 0.60 -0.22 13.33
C GLY A 11 -0.64 0.58 13.00
N LYS A 12 -1.28 1.16 14.00
CA LYS A 12 -2.48 1.98 13.77
C LYS A 12 -2.15 3.30 13.08
N MET A 13 -3.15 3.99 12.57
CA MET A 13 -2.99 5.37 12.07
C MET A 13 -2.27 6.24 13.11
N THR A 14 -1.34 7.09 12.67
CA THR A 14 -0.48 7.96 13.52
C THR A 14 0.56 7.28 14.41
N ALA A 15 0.80 5.97 14.25
CA ALA A 15 1.91 5.26 14.91
C ALA A 15 3.31 5.56 14.31
N GLY A 16 3.43 6.47 13.32
CA GLY A 16 4.73 6.87 12.75
C GLY A 16 5.26 6.01 11.58
N LYS A 17 4.52 4.98 11.13
CA LYS A 17 4.95 4.03 10.08
C LYS A 17 5.50 4.68 8.81
N THR A 18 4.71 5.55 8.18
CA THR A 18 5.09 6.22 6.93
C THR A 18 6.28 7.15 7.15
N THR A 19 6.37 7.82 8.31
CA THR A 19 7.52 8.66 8.66
C THR A 19 8.80 7.84 8.76
N ILE A 20 8.79 6.73 9.49
CA ILE A 20 9.95 5.83 9.62
C ILE A 20 10.33 5.22 8.28
N SER A 21 9.34 4.79 7.49
CA SER A 21 9.57 4.22 6.15
C SER A 21 10.26 5.23 5.22
N ASN A 22 9.84 6.49 5.25
CA ASN A 22 10.48 7.56 4.47
C ASN A 22 11.91 7.86 4.96
N LEU A 23 12.16 7.84 6.28
CA LEU A 23 13.51 8.01 6.81
C LEU A 23 14.45 6.87 6.37
N LEU A 24 13.98 5.62 6.39
CA LEU A 24 14.72 4.47 5.90
C LEU A 24 14.95 4.54 4.38
N ALA A 25 13.94 4.96 3.62
CA ALA A 25 14.05 5.19 2.18
C ALA A 25 15.12 6.24 1.86
N ASN A 26 15.10 7.37 2.57
CA ASN A 26 16.06 8.46 2.38
C ASN A 26 17.48 8.06 2.78
N LYS A 27 17.65 7.32 3.88
CA LYS A 27 18.98 6.93 4.39
C LYS A 27 19.61 5.78 3.60
N TYR A 28 18.83 4.79 3.18
CA TYR A 28 19.34 3.53 2.64
C TYR A 28 18.85 3.17 1.24
N GLY A 29 18.03 4.03 0.62
CA GLY A 29 17.50 3.82 -0.73
C GLY A 29 16.44 2.72 -0.82
N TYR A 30 15.68 2.47 0.25
CA TYR A 30 14.51 1.59 0.16
C TYR A 30 13.44 2.20 -0.74
N VAL A 31 12.76 1.34 -1.50
CA VAL A 31 11.56 1.69 -2.26
C VAL A 31 10.34 1.39 -1.39
N VAL A 32 9.54 2.41 -1.08
CA VAL A 32 8.31 2.25 -0.31
C VAL A 32 7.18 1.82 -1.24
N LEU A 33 6.61 0.66 -0.97
CA LEU A 33 5.55 0.00 -1.72
C LEU A 33 4.32 -0.20 -0.83
N PRO A 34 3.43 0.78 -0.67
CA PRO A 34 2.15 0.52 0.00
C PRO A 34 1.25 -0.35 -0.88
N ILE A 35 0.45 -1.23 -0.27
CA ILE A 35 -0.59 -2.05 -0.92
C ILE A 35 -1.57 -1.13 -1.65
N GLY A 36 -2.05 -0.10 -0.96
CA GLY A 36 -2.95 0.90 -1.56
C GLY A 36 -2.29 1.70 -2.70
N GLY A 37 -0.95 1.70 -2.77
CA GLY A 37 -0.21 2.27 -3.89
C GLY A 37 -0.35 1.49 -5.19
N ARG A 38 -0.53 0.16 -5.11
CA ARG A 38 -0.66 -0.69 -6.31
C ARG A 38 -1.98 -0.44 -7.04
N ILE A 39 -3.07 -0.28 -6.29
CA ILE A 39 -4.38 0.11 -6.82
C ILE A 39 -4.25 1.44 -7.56
N LYS A 40 -3.63 2.44 -6.92
CA LYS A 40 -3.41 3.76 -7.54
C LYS A 40 -2.55 3.67 -8.80
N LYS A 41 -1.49 2.85 -8.79
CA LYS A 41 -0.65 2.65 -9.99
C LYS A 41 -1.47 2.11 -11.16
N VAL A 42 -2.31 1.10 -10.92
CA VAL A 42 -3.25 0.59 -11.93
C VAL A 42 -4.22 1.69 -12.40
N CYS A 43 -4.83 2.45 -11.48
CA CYS A 43 -5.72 3.56 -11.83
C CYS A 43 -5.01 4.62 -12.68
N ASN A 44 -3.79 5.01 -12.33
CA ASN A 44 -3.04 6.04 -13.05
C ASN A 44 -2.71 5.59 -14.47
N LEU A 45 -2.22 4.36 -14.64
CA LEU A 45 -1.97 3.79 -15.97
C LEU A 45 -3.28 3.63 -16.76
N LEU A 46 -4.38 3.25 -16.09
CA LEU A 46 -5.72 3.24 -16.69
C LEU A 46 -6.25 4.64 -17.01
N ILE A 47 -5.66 5.72 -16.53
CA ILE A 47 -6.02 7.07 -16.99
C ILE A 47 -5.10 7.48 -18.13
N GLU A 48 -3.82 7.14 -18.06
CA GLU A 48 -2.76 7.77 -18.86
C GLU A 48 -2.30 6.94 -20.05
N ASP A 49 -2.07 5.65 -19.86
CA ASP A 49 -1.37 4.80 -20.82
C ASP A 49 -1.81 3.34 -20.70
N ARG A 50 -2.72 2.91 -21.60
CA ARG A 50 -3.21 1.53 -21.67
C ARG A 50 -2.12 0.54 -22.06
N TYR A 51 -1.15 0.97 -22.87
CA TYR A 51 -0.08 0.10 -23.31
C TYR A 51 0.86 -0.22 -22.14
N GLU A 52 1.25 0.80 -21.38
CA GLU A 52 2.06 0.60 -20.18
C GLU A 52 1.27 -0.09 -19.07
N LEU A 53 -0.04 0.14 -18.95
CA LEU A 53 -0.91 -0.66 -18.07
C LEU A 53 -0.81 -2.14 -18.41
N LYS A 54 -0.99 -2.51 -19.68
CA LYS A 54 -0.90 -3.91 -20.11
C LYS A 54 0.46 -4.51 -19.76
N ARG A 55 1.56 -3.81 -20.09
CA ARG A 55 2.92 -4.26 -19.77
C ARG A 55 3.12 -4.45 -18.26
N TYR A 56 2.67 -3.51 -17.45
CA TYR A 56 2.74 -3.63 -16.01
C TYR A 56 1.98 -4.87 -15.53
N LEU A 57 0.71 -5.03 -15.93
CA LEU A 57 -0.14 -6.15 -15.53
C LEU A 57 0.46 -7.52 -15.93
N GLN A 58 1.05 -7.63 -17.12
CA GLN A 58 1.71 -8.86 -17.59
C GLN A 58 2.83 -9.34 -16.66
N ASN A 59 3.51 -8.41 -15.99
CA ASN A 59 4.67 -8.73 -15.16
C ASN A 59 4.31 -8.93 -13.68
N ILE A 60 3.18 -8.40 -13.20
CA ILE A 60 2.86 -8.40 -11.76
C ILE A 60 1.60 -9.17 -11.37
N LEU A 61 0.72 -9.53 -12.31
CA LEU A 61 -0.49 -10.25 -11.96
C LEU A 61 -0.16 -11.70 -11.54
N PRO A 62 -0.97 -12.31 -10.65
CA PRO A 62 -0.89 -13.74 -10.39
C PRO A 62 -1.06 -14.56 -11.68
N GLU A 63 -0.42 -15.73 -11.73
CA GLU A 63 -0.45 -16.63 -12.90
C GLU A 63 -1.83 -17.23 -13.16
N GLU A 64 -2.65 -17.40 -12.11
CA GLU A 64 -4.00 -17.95 -12.20
C GLU A 64 -5.03 -16.94 -11.73
N THR A 65 -6.17 -16.89 -12.44
CA THR A 65 -7.39 -16.22 -11.94
C THR A 65 -8.29 -17.22 -11.20
N MET A 66 -9.37 -16.74 -10.58
CA MET A 66 -10.39 -17.63 -9.99
C MET A 66 -11.04 -18.53 -11.05
N ASP A 67 -11.12 -18.06 -12.30
CA ASP A 67 -11.42 -18.90 -13.47
C ASP A 67 -10.11 -19.30 -14.16
N LYS A 68 -9.71 -20.56 -13.96
CA LYS A 68 -8.44 -21.10 -14.49
C LYS A 68 -8.38 -21.17 -16.02
N SER A 69 -9.49 -20.95 -16.72
CA SER A 69 -9.53 -20.94 -18.19
C SER A 69 -9.20 -19.58 -18.81
N SER A 70 -9.18 -18.52 -17.99
CA SER A 70 -8.96 -17.15 -18.44
C SER A 70 -7.48 -16.75 -18.41
N VAL A 71 -7.03 -16.00 -19.42
CA VAL A 71 -5.68 -15.38 -19.42
C VAL A 71 -5.70 -14.16 -18.49
N PRO A 72 -4.92 -14.15 -17.39
CA PRO A 72 -5.03 -13.14 -16.33
C PRO A 72 -4.96 -11.69 -16.80
N VAL A 73 -3.97 -11.37 -17.64
CA VAL A 73 -3.81 -10.00 -18.16
C VAL A 73 -4.99 -9.58 -19.02
N ASP A 74 -5.47 -10.45 -19.91
CA ASP A 74 -6.48 -10.09 -20.90
C ASP A 74 -7.83 -9.86 -20.22
N VAL A 75 -8.26 -10.78 -19.34
CA VAL A 75 -9.51 -10.62 -18.59
C VAL A 75 -9.48 -9.37 -17.69
N THR A 76 -8.32 -9.08 -17.09
CA THR A 76 -8.16 -7.89 -16.24
C THR A 76 -8.22 -6.61 -17.05
N LEU A 77 -7.50 -6.54 -18.17
CA LEU A 77 -7.47 -5.34 -19.01
C LEU A 77 -8.86 -5.04 -19.58
N ILE A 78 -9.55 -6.06 -20.10
CA ILE A 78 -10.93 -5.94 -20.61
C ILE A 78 -11.86 -5.42 -19.50
N ALA A 79 -11.81 -6.02 -18.30
CA ALA A 79 -12.66 -5.60 -17.20
C ALA A 79 -12.41 -4.14 -16.78
N LEU A 80 -11.15 -3.70 -16.75
CA LEU A 80 -10.78 -2.33 -16.40
C LEU A 80 -11.18 -1.32 -17.49
N GLU A 81 -11.02 -1.67 -18.77
CA GLU A 81 -11.42 -0.82 -19.89
C GLU A 81 -12.94 -0.67 -19.96
N GLU A 82 -13.69 -1.77 -19.85
CA GLU A 82 -15.15 -1.72 -19.78
C GLU A 82 -15.65 -0.90 -18.60
N LEU A 83 -15.00 -1.04 -17.44
CA LEU A 83 -15.33 -0.24 -16.27
C LEU A 83 -15.10 1.24 -16.52
N TYR A 84 -13.96 1.60 -17.11
CA TYR A 84 -13.64 2.99 -17.42
C TYR A 84 -14.65 3.58 -18.41
N GLU A 85 -14.96 2.86 -19.48
CA GLU A 85 -15.92 3.23 -20.51
C GLU A 85 -17.32 3.48 -19.91
N LYS A 86 -17.84 2.49 -19.17
CA LYS A 86 -19.20 2.55 -18.61
C LYS A 86 -19.36 3.62 -17.52
N GLN A 87 -18.31 3.90 -16.75
CA GLN A 87 -18.42 4.69 -15.51
C GLN A 87 -17.85 6.10 -15.63
N PHE A 88 -16.85 6.33 -16.49
CA PHE A 88 -16.08 7.58 -16.47
C PHE A 88 -16.04 8.32 -17.80
N VAL A 89 -16.17 7.64 -18.95
CA VAL A 89 -16.06 8.30 -20.27
C VAL A 89 -17.10 9.39 -20.48
N LYS A 90 -18.34 9.21 -19.99
CA LYS A 90 -19.36 10.27 -20.05
C LYS A 90 -18.94 11.53 -19.28
N SER A 91 -18.43 11.37 -18.07
CA SER A 91 -17.96 12.49 -17.24
C SER A 91 -16.71 13.14 -17.84
N VAL A 92 -15.76 12.34 -18.34
CA VAL A 92 -14.55 12.83 -19.01
C VAL A 92 -14.89 13.60 -20.28
N SER A 93 -15.88 13.14 -21.05
CA SER A 93 -16.34 13.84 -22.26
C SER A 93 -17.06 15.15 -21.94
N ALA A 94 -17.82 15.19 -20.85
CA ALA A 94 -18.56 16.38 -20.43
C ALA A 94 -17.67 17.46 -19.79
N TYR A 95 -16.69 17.06 -18.98
CA TYR A 95 -15.91 17.98 -18.15
C TYR A 95 -14.44 18.08 -18.56
N GLY A 96 -13.94 17.16 -19.38
CA GLY A 96 -12.52 17.06 -19.73
C GLY A 96 -11.72 16.23 -18.70
N LEU A 97 -10.72 15.49 -19.20
CA LEU A 97 -9.92 14.55 -18.40
C LEU A 97 -9.31 15.18 -17.15
N ASN A 98 -8.69 16.36 -17.30
CA ASN A 98 -7.97 17.04 -16.22
C ASN A 98 -8.89 17.65 -15.15
N ASN A 99 -10.19 17.77 -15.42
CA ASN A 99 -11.18 18.23 -14.46
C ASN A 99 -11.80 17.06 -13.69
N VAL A 100 -11.94 15.90 -14.33
CA VAL A 100 -12.41 14.66 -13.69
C VAL A 100 -11.28 14.05 -12.85
N PHE A 101 -10.10 13.85 -13.44
CA PHE A 101 -8.92 13.30 -12.78
C PHE A 101 -7.87 14.39 -12.63
N VAL A 102 -7.99 15.18 -11.57
CA VAL A 102 -7.14 16.35 -11.32
C VAL A 102 -5.75 15.90 -10.86
N LYS A 103 -4.70 16.36 -11.54
CA LYS A 103 -3.30 16.23 -11.07
C LYS A 103 -2.84 17.48 -10.34
N GLY A 104 -2.10 17.31 -9.25
CA GLY A 104 -1.34 18.37 -8.61
C GLY A 104 -0.14 18.80 -9.44
N ILE A 105 0.51 19.89 -9.01
CA ILE A 105 1.73 20.43 -9.65
C ILE A 105 2.89 19.41 -9.58
N ASP A 106 2.85 18.54 -8.57
CA ASP A 106 3.77 17.41 -8.37
C ASP A 106 3.51 16.21 -9.31
N GLY A 107 2.50 16.31 -10.19
CA GLY A 107 2.11 15.23 -11.10
C GLY A 107 1.27 14.12 -10.44
N ILE A 108 0.88 14.27 -9.17
CA ILE A 108 0.13 13.27 -8.41
C ILE A 108 -1.37 13.55 -8.52
N TYR A 109 -2.19 12.52 -8.78
CA TYR A 109 -3.65 12.69 -8.77
C TYR A 109 -4.17 13.06 -7.38
N GLN A 110 -5.02 14.08 -7.38
CA GLN A 110 -5.76 14.52 -6.21
C GLN A 110 -6.89 13.54 -5.89
N LYS A 111 -7.13 13.30 -4.59
CA LYS A 111 -8.17 12.38 -4.11
C LYS A 111 -9.56 13.04 -4.11
N ASN A 112 -9.99 13.52 -5.26
CA ASN A 112 -11.36 14.01 -5.47
C ASN A 112 -12.36 12.84 -5.54
N GLU A 113 -13.64 13.15 -5.72
CA GLU A 113 -14.71 12.13 -5.77
C GLU A 113 -14.51 11.10 -6.88
N TYR A 114 -14.15 11.53 -8.10
CA TYR A 114 -13.96 10.66 -9.26
C TYR A 114 -12.77 9.72 -9.08
N TYR A 115 -11.63 10.22 -8.59
CA TYR A 115 -10.46 9.39 -8.36
C TYR A 115 -10.71 8.39 -7.23
N ARG A 116 -11.43 8.78 -6.17
CA ARG A 116 -11.84 7.86 -5.10
C ARG A 116 -12.74 6.76 -5.64
N ASP A 117 -13.77 7.12 -6.40
CA ASP A 117 -14.69 6.17 -7.03
C ASP A 117 -13.93 5.19 -7.96
N LEU A 118 -13.03 5.71 -8.81
CA LEU A 118 -12.18 4.88 -9.66
C LEU A 118 -11.34 3.89 -8.84
N THR A 119 -10.65 4.35 -7.80
CA THR A 119 -9.82 3.46 -6.97
C THR A 119 -10.62 2.37 -6.26
N GLN A 120 -11.84 2.66 -5.81
CA GLN A 120 -12.73 1.67 -5.20
C GLN A 120 -13.20 0.65 -6.22
N LYS A 121 -13.67 1.12 -7.39
CA LYS A 121 -14.18 0.30 -8.49
C LYS A 121 -13.09 -0.61 -9.08
N VAL A 122 -11.92 -0.07 -9.41
CA VAL A 122 -10.75 -0.86 -9.85
C VAL A 122 -10.35 -1.88 -8.78
N GLY A 123 -10.28 -1.44 -7.53
CA GLY A 123 -10.00 -2.30 -6.38
C GLY A 123 -10.92 -3.51 -6.31
N GLY A 124 -12.23 -3.30 -6.45
CA GLY A 124 -13.26 -4.34 -6.45
C GLY A 124 -13.21 -5.25 -7.69
N SER A 125 -13.06 -4.68 -8.89
CA SER A 125 -13.03 -5.44 -10.13
C SER A 125 -11.88 -6.43 -10.20
N VAL A 126 -10.68 -6.02 -9.80
CA VAL A 126 -9.53 -6.95 -9.79
C VAL A 126 -9.69 -8.02 -8.70
N ARG A 127 -10.26 -7.68 -7.53
CA ARG A 127 -10.61 -8.69 -6.51
C ARG A 127 -11.63 -9.72 -7.01
N ALA A 128 -12.60 -9.30 -7.81
CA ALA A 128 -13.58 -10.24 -8.38
C ALA A 128 -12.95 -11.29 -9.30
N ILE A 129 -11.79 -10.97 -9.91
CA ILE A 129 -11.08 -11.86 -10.84
C ILE A 129 -10.14 -12.82 -10.09
N PHE A 130 -9.47 -12.35 -9.03
CA PHE A 130 -8.36 -13.08 -8.38
C PHE A 130 -8.59 -13.42 -6.91
N GLY A 131 -9.61 -12.83 -6.28
CA GLY A 131 -9.86 -12.90 -4.84
C GLY A 131 -9.27 -11.74 -4.04
N GLU A 132 -9.59 -11.71 -2.75
CA GLU A 132 -9.30 -10.59 -1.84
C GLU A 132 -7.81 -10.27 -1.68
N GLN A 133 -6.95 -11.29 -1.79
CA GLN A 133 -5.51 -11.19 -1.59
C GLN A 133 -4.73 -10.65 -2.79
N VAL A 134 -5.39 -10.38 -3.92
CA VAL A 134 -4.71 -10.03 -5.18
C VAL A 134 -3.79 -8.82 -5.06
N TRP A 135 -4.22 -7.77 -4.35
CA TRP A 135 -3.42 -6.55 -4.23
C TRP A 135 -2.14 -6.76 -3.41
N VAL A 136 -2.17 -7.71 -2.49
CA VAL A 136 -0.99 -8.17 -1.75
C VAL A 136 -0.07 -8.96 -2.66
N GLN A 137 -0.62 -9.89 -3.44
CA GLN A 137 0.16 -10.68 -4.40
C GLN A 137 0.84 -9.80 -5.45
N ILE A 138 0.12 -8.82 -6.00
CA ILE A 138 0.68 -7.83 -6.94
C ILE A 138 1.85 -7.08 -6.31
N LEU A 139 1.72 -6.64 -5.06
CA LEU A 139 2.81 -5.99 -4.35
C LEU A 139 4.01 -6.93 -4.18
N LEU A 140 3.79 -8.16 -3.75
CA LEU A 140 4.86 -9.14 -3.54
C LEU A 140 5.60 -9.43 -4.85
N ASN A 141 4.88 -9.62 -5.96
CA ASN A 141 5.46 -9.81 -7.29
C ASN A 141 6.30 -8.58 -7.72
N GLU A 142 5.77 -7.36 -7.53
CA GLU A 142 6.52 -6.13 -7.83
C GLU A 142 7.77 -5.98 -6.93
N ALA A 143 7.65 -6.34 -5.65
CA ALA A 143 8.76 -6.34 -4.71
C ALA A 143 9.87 -7.31 -5.14
N ASP A 144 9.53 -8.52 -5.57
CA ASP A 144 10.51 -9.50 -6.03
C ASP A 144 11.22 -9.04 -7.31
N LEU A 145 10.50 -8.42 -8.26
CA LEU A 145 11.13 -7.79 -9.44
C LEU A 145 12.15 -6.72 -9.04
N LEU A 146 11.80 -5.83 -8.11
CA LEU A 146 12.71 -4.77 -7.64
C LEU A 146 13.92 -5.34 -6.90
N ILE A 147 13.73 -6.38 -6.09
CA ILE A 147 14.82 -7.04 -5.36
C ILE A 147 15.77 -7.75 -6.31
N ASN A 148 15.24 -8.39 -7.37
CA ASN A 148 16.05 -8.98 -8.43
C ASN A 148 16.86 -7.92 -9.21
N GLN A 149 16.41 -6.67 -9.20
CA GLN A 149 17.16 -5.50 -9.71
C GLN A 149 18.11 -4.88 -8.67
N GLY A 150 18.32 -5.54 -7.52
CA GLY A 150 19.22 -5.09 -6.46
C GLY A 150 18.65 -3.99 -5.56
N LYS A 151 17.34 -3.72 -5.61
CA LYS A 151 16.68 -2.76 -4.72
C LYS A 151 16.31 -3.42 -3.39
N LYS A 152 16.01 -2.56 -2.40
CA LYS A 152 15.41 -2.97 -1.12
C LYS A 152 14.01 -2.36 -1.04
N VAL A 153 13.08 -3.03 -0.39
CA VAL A 153 11.67 -2.63 -0.36
C VAL A 153 11.11 -2.53 1.05
N ILE A 154 10.17 -1.62 1.23
CA ILE A 154 9.37 -1.45 2.46
C ILE A 154 7.89 -1.49 2.08
N CYS A 155 7.08 -2.29 2.76
CA CYS A 155 5.62 -2.13 2.77
C CYS A 155 5.21 -1.50 4.10
N ASP A 156 4.54 -0.35 4.10
CA ASP A 156 4.27 0.42 5.33
C ASP A 156 2.81 0.41 5.81
N ASP A 157 1.94 -0.32 5.11
CA ASP A 157 0.49 -0.33 5.32
C ASP A 157 -0.11 -1.74 5.54
N LEU A 158 0.60 -2.64 6.23
CA LEU A 158 0.04 -3.94 6.66
C LEU A 158 -1.05 -3.75 7.73
N ARG A 159 -2.26 -4.22 7.43
CA ARG A 159 -3.50 -3.97 8.18
C ARG A 159 -4.28 -5.23 8.55
N LEU A 160 -4.21 -6.29 7.75
CA LEU A 160 -5.02 -7.50 7.90
C LEU A 160 -4.19 -8.75 8.19
N GLN A 161 -4.78 -9.74 8.86
CA GLN A 161 -4.12 -11.01 9.19
C GLN A 161 -3.61 -11.74 7.94
N VAL A 162 -4.41 -11.78 6.87
CA VAL A 162 -4.00 -12.40 5.60
C VAL A 162 -2.77 -11.72 4.99
N GLU A 163 -2.65 -10.39 5.11
CA GLU A 163 -1.48 -9.64 4.64
C GLU A 163 -0.26 -10.01 5.47
N TYR A 164 -0.40 -9.99 6.81
CA TYR A 164 0.65 -10.39 7.73
C TYR A 164 1.16 -11.81 7.43
N ASP A 165 0.25 -12.78 7.27
CA ASP A 165 0.61 -14.18 7.02
C ASP A 165 1.36 -14.36 5.71
N LEU A 166 0.94 -13.64 4.64
CA LEU A 166 1.62 -13.67 3.34
C LEU A 166 3.03 -13.09 3.43
N PHE A 167 3.20 -11.95 4.10
CA PHE A 167 4.52 -11.34 4.27
C PHE A 167 5.43 -12.18 5.17
N ASN A 168 4.89 -12.78 6.23
CA ASN A 168 5.65 -13.64 7.13
C ASN A 168 6.19 -14.89 6.43
N LYS A 169 5.45 -15.41 5.42
CA LYS A 169 5.90 -16.51 4.55
C LYS A 169 6.99 -16.11 3.55
N GLN A 170 7.23 -14.81 3.35
CA GLN A 170 8.13 -14.25 2.33
C GLN A 170 9.41 -13.64 2.94
N ASP A 171 9.78 -14.08 4.16
CA ASP A 171 10.97 -13.67 4.91
C ASP A 171 11.10 -12.14 5.10
N TYR A 172 9.97 -11.43 5.18
CA TYR A 172 9.99 -10.02 5.53
C TYR A 172 10.41 -9.83 7.00
N THR A 173 11.24 -8.81 7.24
CA THR A 173 11.43 -8.30 8.61
C THR A 173 10.18 -7.50 8.99
N LEU A 174 9.29 -8.12 9.76
CA LEU A 174 8.03 -7.53 10.19
C LEU A 174 8.19 -6.76 11.50
N ILE A 175 7.79 -5.48 11.47
CA ILE A 175 7.92 -4.55 12.58
C ILE A 175 6.54 -3.93 12.86
N ARG A 176 6.09 -4.00 14.11
CA ARG A 176 4.87 -3.32 14.57
C ARG A 176 5.23 -2.05 15.33
N LEU A 177 4.63 -0.94 14.95
CA LEU A 177 4.63 0.29 15.72
C LEU A 177 3.32 0.40 16.48
N ASP A 178 3.40 0.36 17.79
CA ASP A 178 2.26 0.53 18.67
C ASP A 178 2.19 1.99 19.16
N VAL A 179 0.97 2.43 19.44
CA VAL A 179 0.69 3.76 19.95
C VAL A 179 -0.50 3.65 20.91
N ASP A 180 -0.35 4.28 22.06
CA ASP A 180 -1.37 4.39 23.08
C ASP A 180 -2.60 5.12 22.50
N PRO A 181 -3.83 4.65 22.78
CA PRO A 181 -5.05 5.25 22.24
C PRO A 181 -5.19 6.76 22.50
N GLU A 182 -4.77 7.27 23.66
CA GLU A 182 -4.87 8.70 23.96
C GLU A 182 -3.83 9.52 23.18
N VAL A 183 -2.61 8.99 23.05
CA VAL A 183 -1.57 9.61 22.21
C VAL A 183 -1.99 9.58 20.74
N GLN A 184 -2.57 8.47 20.28
CA GLN A 184 -3.10 8.32 18.93
C GLN A 184 -4.18 9.37 18.65
N ARG A 185 -5.18 9.47 19.55
CA ARG A 185 -6.27 10.45 19.44
C ARG A 185 -5.74 11.87 19.36
N LYS A 186 -4.77 12.23 20.22
CA LYS A 186 -4.12 13.55 20.20
C LYS A 186 -3.46 13.82 18.84
N ARG A 187 -2.67 12.88 18.32
CA ARG A 187 -2.00 13.02 17.01
C ARG A 187 -2.98 13.15 15.85
N ILE A 188 -4.09 12.41 15.88
CA ILE A 188 -5.15 12.49 14.86
C ILE A 188 -5.78 13.89 14.85
N LEU A 189 -6.14 14.41 16.03
CA LEU A 189 -6.72 15.74 16.17
C LEU A 189 -5.72 16.83 15.74
N GLU A 190 -4.44 16.66 16.03
CA GLU A 190 -3.39 17.59 15.63
C GLU A 190 -3.19 17.62 14.10
N LEU A 191 -3.15 16.44 13.46
CA LEU A 191 -2.86 16.30 12.03
C LEU A 191 -4.07 16.57 11.13
N TYR A 192 -5.22 15.98 11.45
CA TYR A 192 -6.40 16.00 10.57
C TYR A 192 -7.44 17.01 11.01
N LYS A 193 -7.32 17.60 12.21
CA LYS A 193 -8.31 18.51 12.82
C LYS A 193 -9.72 17.92 12.95
N THR A 194 -9.85 16.60 12.80
CA THR A 194 -11.10 15.84 12.85
C THR A 194 -10.83 14.52 13.56
N TYR A 195 -11.86 13.96 14.20
CA TYR A 195 -11.77 12.65 14.83
C TYR A 195 -13.01 11.82 14.49
N ASN A 196 -12.80 10.64 13.90
CA ASN A 196 -13.86 9.68 13.62
C ASN A 196 -13.54 8.38 14.36
N ASN A 197 -14.34 8.07 15.38
CA ASN A 197 -14.15 6.89 16.22
C ASN A 197 -14.40 5.58 15.44
N GLU A 198 -15.37 5.57 14.52
CA GLU A 198 -15.70 4.38 13.72
C GLU A 198 -14.55 3.97 12.80
N ALA A 199 -13.79 4.95 12.30
CA ALA A 199 -12.62 4.67 11.48
C ALA A 199 -11.52 3.93 12.27
N LEU A 200 -11.43 4.14 13.59
CA LEU A 200 -10.42 3.53 14.46
C LEU A 200 -10.79 2.14 14.96
N THR A 201 -12.08 1.81 14.96
CA THR A 201 -12.58 0.47 15.30
C THR A 201 -12.76 -0.43 14.08
N HIS A 202 -12.64 0.13 12.87
CA HIS A 202 -12.73 -0.61 11.62
C HIS A 202 -11.74 -1.80 11.60
N PRO A 203 -12.11 -2.97 11.03
CA PRO A 203 -11.25 -4.15 11.01
C PRO A 203 -9.83 -3.90 10.48
N THR A 204 -9.67 -3.01 9.50
CA THR A 204 -8.34 -2.67 8.95
C THR A 204 -7.43 -1.90 9.92
N GLU A 205 -7.96 -1.37 11.03
CA GLU A 205 -7.15 -0.71 12.07
C GLU A 205 -6.89 -1.62 13.27
N THR A 206 -7.74 -2.62 13.51
CA THR A 206 -7.71 -3.47 14.73
C THR A 206 -7.31 -4.92 14.48
N ALA A 207 -7.39 -5.42 13.24
CA ALA A 207 -7.20 -6.85 12.92
C ALA A 207 -5.82 -7.41 13.33
N LEU A 208 -4.80 -6.56 13.46
CA LEU A 208 -3.44 -6.96 13.82
C LEU A 208 -3.04 -6.57 15.26
N ASP A 209 -3.96 -6.09 16.09
CA ASP A 209 -3.63 -5.64 17.45
C ASP A 209 -3.06 -6.77 18.33
N ASN A 210 -3.61 -7.98 18.17
CA ASN A 210 -3.22 -9.18 18.90
C ASN A 210 -2.26 -10.09 18.12
N ALA A 211 -1.87 -9.71 16.91
CA ALA A 211 -0.93 -10.50 16.12
C ALA A 211 0.47 -10.47 16.77
N TYR A 212 1.16 -11.61 16.73
CA TYR A 212 2.52 -11.71 17.24
C TYR A 212 3.49 -11.07 16.24
N PHE A 213 4.23 -10.05 16.66
CA PHE A 213 5.36 -9.51 15.92
C PHE A 213 6.62 -9.70 16.76
N LYS A 214 7.67 -10.25 16.15
CA LYS A 214 8.98 -10.40 16.81
C LYS A 214 9.54 -9.04 17.26
N TYR A 215 9.30 -7.99 16.48
CA TYR A 215 9.78 -6.64 16.74
C TYR A 215 8.57 -5.71 16.92
N ARG A 216 8.41 -5.18 18.13
CA ARG A 216 7.38 -4.19 18.49
C ARG A 216 8.04 -2.98 19.14
N PHE A 217 7.63 -1.78 18.74
CA PHE A 217 8.12 -0.52 19.31
C PHE A 217 6.96 0.35 19.74
N ASP A 218 6.98 0.82 20.98
CA ASP A 218 5.99 1.75 21.51
C ASP A 218 6.37 3.19 21.18
N THR A 219 5.60 3.78 20.27
CA THR A 219 5.82 5.15 19.79
C THR A 219 5.09 6.20 20.62
N SER A 220 4.46 5.81 21.74
CA SER A 220 3.75 6.72 22.65
C SER A 220 4.71 7.55 23.47
N VAL A 221 5.82 6.94 23.86
CA VAL A 221 6.87 7.52 24.70
C VAL A 221 8.07 7.97 23.87
N ASP A 222 8.43 7.20 22.85
CA ASP A 222 9.58 7.49 22.03
C ASP A 222 9.28 8.60 21.03
N SER A 223 10.25 9.49 20.85
CA SER A 223 10.24 10.40 19.70
C SER A 223 10.40 9.60 18.39
N ILE A 224 10.06 10.22 17.26
CA ILE A 224 10.33 9.62 15.93
C ILE A 224 11.82 9.32 15.75
N SER A 225 12.73 10.19 16.22
CA SER A 225 14.17 9.97 16.13
C SER A 225 14.59 8.74 16.95
N THR A 226 14.14 8.65 18.20
CA THR A 226 14.45 7.53 19.09
C THR A 226 13.91 6.21 18.52
N THR A 227 12.68 6.22 18.02
CA THR A 227 12.07 5.06 17.36
C THR A 227 12.88 4.65 16.12
N PHE A 228 13.29 5.64 15.31
CA PHE A 228 14.12 5.41 14.14
C PHE A 228 15.46 4.79 14.50
N ASP A 229 16.17 5.32 15.50
CA ASP A 229 17.48 4.80 15.92
C ASP A 229 17.39 3.35 16.40
N LYS A 230 16.34 2.99 17.17
CA LYS A 230 16.09 1.60 17.58
C LYS A 230 15.88 0.67 16.38
N ILE A 231 15.10 1.10 15.39
CA ILE A 231 14.85 0.34 14.16
C ILE A 231 16.12 0.29 13.29
N ASP A 232 16.91 1.35 13.25
CA ASP A 232 18.18 1.44 12.54
C ASP A 232 19.18 0.41 13.07
N ASN A 233 19.31 0.33 14.40
CA ASN A 233 20.16 -0.66 15.07
C ASN A 233 19.65 -2.08 14.80
N LEU A 234 18.33 -2.30 14.89
CA LEU A 234 17.70 -3.58 14.56
C LEU A 234 18.07 -4.07 13.15
N ILE A 235 17.87 -3.23 12.13
CA ILE A 235 18.07 -3.65 10.74
C ILE A 235 19.55 -3.80 10.38
N LYS A 236 20.44 -3.17 11.15
CA LYS A 236 21.88 -3.43 11.07
C LYS A 236 22.24 -4.75 11.74
N GLY A 237 21.46 -5.22 12.71
CA GLY A 237 21.75 -6.40 13.52
C GLY A 237 22.60 -6.06 14.76
N GLU A 238 22.55 -4.80 15.18
CA GLU A 238 23.13 -4.32 16.44
C GLU A 238 22.18 -4.66 17.60
N LEU A 239 22.69 -4.70 18.84
CA LEU A 239 21.83 -4.88 20.02
C LEU A 239 20.88 -3.68 20.14
N ILE A 240 19.60 -3.97 20.35
CA ILE A 240 18.48 -3.01 20.47
C ILE A 240 18.13 -2.82 21.93
#